data_AF-A0A6H1Z7X2-F1
#
_entry.id   AF-A0A6H1Z7X2-F1
#
_cell.length_a   1.000
_cell.length_b   1.000
_cell.length_c   1.000
_cell.angle_alpha   90.00
_cell.angle_beta   90.00
_cell.angle_gamma   90.00
#
_symmetry.space_group_name_H-M   'P 1'
#
loop_
_entity.id
_entity.type
_entity.pdbx_description
1 polymer ?
#
loop_
_entity_poly.entity_id
_entity_poly.type
_entity_poly.pdbx_seq_one_letter_code
_entity_poly.pdbx_strand_id
1 'polypeptide(L)'
;MSDIIRFNSIAGVPIRYARKDGTVPPAPPYGTLGTTVRHVSCRADFRDKIAAFLADLARACPYGPPSALVCGSFMGGRKSGQHAEGRAWDLDAVWWGEHGGPVVTYYADQDARRYLAVEATLRRHFGVVLNWWTPNLDGSFSHKCHFHCDSKYPTGFYKSRTIVRFVQLALTYVLGRPVAVDGEWGPQTAGAAGDWKWTHIPGVRITGTLADNWITFLGAVEEAGWR
;
A
#
# COMPACT_ATOMS: atom_id res chain seq x y z
N MET A 1 9.13 0.79 25.46
CA MET A 1 8.01 0.73 24.49
C MET A 1 8.04 2.04 23.71
N SER A 2 7.75 2.06 22.41
CA SER A 2 7.70 3.32 21.66
C SER A 2 6.50 4.15 22.09
N ASP A 3 6.68 5.47 22.21
CA ASP A 3 5.64 6.39 22.66
C ASP A 3 4.51 6.54 21.64
N ILE A 4 3.28 6.73 22.14
CA ILE A 4 2.15 7.13 21.31
C ILE A 4 2.20 8.63 21.09
N ILE A 5 2.19 9.04 19.83
CA ILE A 5 2.28 10.45 19.43
C ILE A 5 1.02 10.87 18.69
N ARG A 6 0.72 12.17 18.73
CA ARG A 6 -0.40 12.80 18.02
C ARG A 6 0.12 13.75 16.96
N PHE A 7 -0.46 13.70 15.77
CA PHE A 7 -0.03 14.50 14.62
C PHE A 7 -1.17 14.64 13.61
N ASN A 8 -1.04 15.56 12.66
CA ASN A 8 -1.97 15.74 11.54
C ASN A 8 -1.25 15.80 10.18
N SER A 9 0.08 15.61 10.19
CA SER A 9 0.92 15.49 9.01
C SER A 9 2.12 14.58 9.28
N ILE A 10 2.64 13.93 8.23
CA ILE A 10 3.85 13.11 8.27
C ILE A 10 4.75 13.57 7.13
N ALA A 11 6.03 13.86 7.43
CA ALA A 11 6.99 14.35 6.43
C ALA A 11 6.48 15.56 5.60
N GLY A 12 5.75 16.48 6.23
CA GLY A 12 5.13 17.63 5.55
C GLY A 12 3.84 17.31 4.77
N VAL A 13 3.48 16.05 4.61
CA VAL A 13 2.26 15.61 3.91
C VAL A 13 1.07 15.63 4.90
N PRO A 14 0.01 16.42 4.64
CA PRO A 14 -1.15 16.49 5.51
C PRO A 14 -2.00 15.21 5.45
N ILE A 15 -2.60 14.87 6.58
CA ILE A 15 -3.55 13.77 6.72
C ILE A 15 -4.97 14.31 6.64
N ARG A 16 -5.81 13.61 5.88
CA ARG A 16 -7.20 13.93 5.60
C ARG A 16 -8.07 12.73 5.90
N TYR A 17 -9.38 12.99 6.01
CA TYR A 17 -10.39 11.97 6.24
C TYR A 17 -11.59 12.21 5.31
N ALA A 18 -12.04 11.17 4.63
CA ALA A 18 -13.13 11.24 3.65
C ALA A 18 -14.15 10.10 3.83
N ARG A 19 -14.51 9.78 5.08
CA ARG A 19 -15.59 8.80 5.36
C ARG A 19 -16.71 9.46 6.15
N LYS A 20 -17.95 9.10 5.82
CA LYS A 20 -19.15 9.68 6.43
C LYS A 20 -19.34 9.25 7.90
N ASP A 21 -18.54 8.30 8.40
CA ASP A 21 -18.68 7.63 9.71
C ASP A 21 -17.78 8.18 10.84
N GLY A 22 -17.41 9.48 10.76
CA GLY A 22 -17.81 10.37 11.86
C GLY A 22 -16.78 10.85 12.88
N THR A 23 -15.83 11.72 12.49
CA THR A 23 -15.30 12.75 13.43
C THR A 23 -15.04 14.14 12.83
N VAL A 24 -15.68 14.52 11.71
CA VAL A 24 -15.75 15.93 11.27
C VAL A 24 -17.08 16.16 10.51
N PRO A 25 -18.10 16.83 11.09
CA PRO A 25 -19.30 17.22 10.35
C PRO A 25 -19.09 18.50 9.52
N PRO A 26 -19.56 18.58 8.27
CA PRO A 26 -20.04 17.49 7.41
C PRO A 26 -18.86 16.78 6.73
N ALA A 27 -18.69 15.48 6.98
CA ALA A 27 -17.59 14.71 6.37
C ALA A 27 -17.87 14.54 4.87
N PRO A 28 -16.88 14.77 4.01
CA PRO A 28 -17.06 14.67 2.56
C PRO A 28 -17.18 13.20 2.13
N PRO A 29 -17.74 12.94 0.93
CA PRO A 29 -17.92 11.58 0.45
C PRO A 29 -16.57 10.89 0.19
N TYR A 30 -16.59 9.57 0.26
CA TYR A 30 -15.45 8.72 -0.09
C TYR A 30 -14.98 9.01 -1.52
N GLY A 31 -13.67 8.95 -1.75
CA GLY A 31 -13.05 9.25 -3.05
C GLY A 31 -12.75 10.73 -3.29
N THR A 32 -13.00 11.59 -2.30
CA THR A 32 -12.60 13.01 -2.34
C THR A 32 -11.29 13.25 -1.58
N LEU A 33 -10.76 14.48 -1.64
CA LEU A 33 -9.59 14.91 -0.85
C LEU A 33 -9.83 14.87 0.67
N GLY A 34 -11.08 14.77 1.11
CA GLY A 34 -11.39 14.73 2.53
C GLY A 34 -11.31 16.09 3.22
N THR A 35 -11.53 16.08 4.53
CA THR A 35 -11.33 17.23 5.43
C THR A 35 -10.06 17.06 6.24
N THR A 36 -9.49 18.16 6.72
CA THR A 36 -8.40 18.12 7.71
C THR A 36 -8.86 17.40 8.97
N VAL A 37 -8.03 16.49 9.48
CA VAL A 37 -8.23 15.89 10.81
C VAL A 37 -7.55 16.75 11.88
N ARG A 38 -8.15 16.86 13.07
CA ARG A 38 -7.52 17.59 14.18
C ARG A 38 -6.18 16.96 14.55
N HIS A 39 -6.20 15.68 14.92
CA HIS A 39 -5.03 14.83 15.10
C HIS A 39 -5.42 13.35 14.89
N VAL A 40 -4.46 12.54 14.46
CA VAL A 40 -4.45 11.08 14.54
C VAL A 40 -3.35 10.63 15.51
N SER A 41 -3.33 9.35 15.86
CA SER A 41 -2.32 8.80 16.76
C SER A 41 -1.82 7.42 16.34
N CYS A 42 -0.53 7.19 16.51
CA CYS A 42 0.13 5.88 16.41
C CYS A 42 1.43 5.90 17.22
N ARG A 43 2.16 4.79 17.23
CA ARG A 43 3.50 4.76 17.83
C ARG A 43 4.48 5.58 17.00
N ALA A 44 5.47 6.19 17.66
CA ALA A 44 6.51 6.96 16.98
C ALA A 44 7.27 6.11 15.94
N ASP A 45 7.68 4.90 16.31
CA ASP A 45 8.36 3.96 15.41
C ASP A 45 7.52 3.60 14.16
N PHE A 46 6.20 3.52 14.31
CA PHE A 46 5.28 3.27 13.21
C PHE A 46 5.10 4.52 12.32
N ARG A 47 5.05 5.72 12.90
CA ARG A 47 5.04 6.98 12.13
C ARG A 47 6.30 7.11 11.28
N ASP A 48 7.46 6.71 11.79
CA ASP A 48 8.72 6.79 11.06
C ASP A 48 8.73 5.85 9.84
N LYS A 49 8.08 4.68 9.94
CA LYS A 49 7.85 3.80 8.78
C LYS A 49 6.99 4.46 7.70
N ILE A 50 5.95 5.19 8.10
CA ILE A 50 5.11 5.94 7.15
C ILE A 50 5.93 7.07 6.50
N ALA A 51 6.76 7.77 7.27
CA ALA A 51 7.63 8.82 6.74
C ALA A 51 8.64 8.26 5.72
N ALA A 52 9.22 7.09 6.00
CA ALA A 52 10.10 6.38 5.06
C ALA A 52 9.36 5.97 3.78
N PHE A 53 8.14 5.43 3.91
CA PHE A 53 7.26 5.15 2.77
C PHE A 53 7.02 6.40 1.91
N LEU A 54 6.73 7.55 2.51
CA LEU A 54 6.50 8.79 1.76
C LEU A 54 7.76 9.27 1.05
N ALA A 55 8.93 9.11 1.66
CA ALA A 55 10.20 9.44 1.04
C ALA A 55 10.50 8.53 -0.17
N ASP A 56 10.24 7.23 -0.06
CA ASP A 56 10.41 6.28 -1.16
C ASP A 56 9.41 6.55 -2.29
N LEU A 57 8.14 6.78 -1.94
CA LEU A 57 7.08 7.11 -2.88
C LEU A 57 7.40 8.40 -3.66
N ALA A 58 7.87 9.44 -2.97
CA ALA A 58 8.23 10.70 -3.61
C ALA A 58 9.40 10.58 -4.59
N ARG A 59 10.34 9.63 -4.36
CA ARG A 59 11.45 9.37 -5.28
C ARG A 59 11.03 8.59 -6.52
N ALA A 60 10.05 7.71 -6.37
CA ALA A 60 9.64 6.82 -7.45
C ALA A 60 8.47 7.37 -8.29
N CYS A 61 7.57 8.14 -7.69
CA CYS A 61 6.41 8.69 -8.36
C CYS A 61 6.81 9.87 -9.27
N PRO A 62 6.44 9.88 -10.57
CA PRO A 62 6.78 10.95 -11.50
C PRO A 62 6.15 12.30 -11.14
N TYR A 63 5.13 12.29 -10.28
CA TYR A 63 4.46 13.49 -9.77
C TYR A 63 5.11 14.07 -8.51
N GLY A 64 6.21 13.47 -8.04
CA GLY A 64 6.93 13.88 -6.85
C GLY A 64 6.20 13.52 -5.54
N PRO A 65 6.39 14.30 -4.46
CA PRO A 65 5.78 14.00 -3.16
C PRO A 65 4.26 14.20 -3.20
N PRO A 66 3.49 13.36 -2.49
CA PRO A 66 2.05 13.54 -2.41
C PRO A 66 1.69 14.81 -1.64
N SER A 67 0.64 15.48 -2.11
CA SER A 67 0.03 16.66 -1.49
C SER A 67 -0.85 16.35 -0.28
N ALA A 68 -1.36 15.11 -0.17
CA ALA A 68 -2.15 14.65 0.98
C ALA A 68 -2.26 13.12 1.02
N LEU A 69 -2.51 12.60 2.22
CA LEU A 69 -3.00 11.23 2.44
C LEU A 69 -4.43 11.28 2.97
N VAL A 70 -5.33 10.50 2.39
CA VAL A 70 -6.66 10.27 2.95
C VAL A 70 -6.62 8.94 3.68
N CYS A 71 -6.93 8.96 4.97
CA CYS A 71 -6.83 7.77 5.82
C CYS A 71 -8.18 7.41 6.41
N GLY A 72 -8.50 6.13 6.46
CA GLY A 72 -9.70 5.61 7.10
C GLY A 72 -9.55 5.44 8.60
N SER A 73 -8.34 5.12 9.08
CA SER A 73 -8.07 4.87 10.50
C SER A 73 -6.59 4.89 10.85
N PHE A 74 -6.31 5.27 12.09
CA PHE A 74 -5.07 4.98 12.82
C PHE A 74 -5.44 4.25 14.14
N MET A 75 -4.78 4.55 15.26
CA MET A 75 -5.24 4.15 16.60
C MET A 75 -6.50 4.96 16.99
N GLY A 76 -7.47 4.31 17.64
CA GLY A 76 -8.70 4.96 18.11
C GLY A 76 -9.54 4.08 19.06
N GLY A 77 -10.41 4.70 19.85
CA GLY A 77 -11.00 4.16 21.09
C GLY A 77 -11.93 2.94 20.99
N ARG A 78 -12.15 2.37 19.81
CA ARG A 78 -12.88 1.08 19.62
C ARG A 78 -12.16 0.10 18.69
N LYS A 79 -10.93 0.42 18.28
CA LYS A 79 -10.14 -0.46 17.41
C LYS A 79 -9.48 -1.56 18.25
N SER A 80 -9.22 -2.70 17.65
CA SER A 80 -8.56 -3.85 18.26
C SER A 80 -7.28 -4.21 17.49
N GLY A 81 -6.50 -5.16 18.02
CA GLY A 81 -5.29 -5.66 17.38
C GLY A 81 -4.26 -4.56 17.10
N GLN A 82 -3.65 -4.58 15.92
CA GLN A 82 -2.53 -3.68 15.58
C GLN A 82 -2.93 -2.20 15.55
N HIS A 83 -4.20 -1.86 15.29
CA HIS A 83 -4.68 -0.48 15.42
C HIS A 83 -4.66 -0.03 16.89
N ALA A 84 -5.12 -0.86 17.83
CA ALA A 84 -5.08 -0.56 19.27
C ALA A 84 -3.64 -0.42 19.79
N GLU A 85 -2.71 -1.16 19.20
CA GLU A 85 -1.27 -1.07 19.50
C GLU A 85 -0.58 0.12 18.84
N GLY A 86 -1.24 0.86 17.95
CA GLY A 86 -0.63 1.98 17.21
C GLY A 86 0.37 1.54 16.15
N ARG A 87 0.19 0.32 15.64
CA ARG A 87 1.05 -0.37 14.68
C ARG A 87 0.38 -0.64 13.35
N ALA A 88 -0.78 -0.03 13.12
CA ALA A 88 -1.54 -0.14 11.87
C ALA A 88 -2.17 1.19 11.46
N TRP A 89 -2.39 1.33 10.15
CA TRP A 89 -3.19 2.38 9.54
C TRP A 89 -4.04 1.85 8.39
N ASP A 90 -5.10 2.57 8.06
CA ASP A 90 -5.89 2.34 6.85
C ASP A 90 -5.70 3.55 5.92
N LEU A 91 -5.15 3.32 4.73
CA LEU A 91 -4.91 4.33 3.70
C LEU A 91 -5.96 4.23 2.59
N ASP A 92 -6.82 5.25 2.47
CA ASP A 92 -7.93 5.28 1.53
C ASP A 92 -7.51 5.85 0.17
N ALA A 93 -6.65 6.87 0.17
CA ALA A 93 -6.15 7.49 -1.05
C ALA A 93 -4.82 8.23 -0.85
N VAL A 94 -4.07 8.37 -1.93
CA VAL A 94 -2.89 9.26 -2.03
C VAL A 94 -3.17 10.30 -3.11
N TRP A 95 -2.89 11.58 -2.81
CA TRP A 95 -3.21 12.71 -3.69
C TRP A 95 -1.98 13.46 -4.17
N TRP A 96 -1.91 13.76 -5.48
CA TRP A 96 -0.88 14.61 -6.09
C TRP A 96 -1.43 15.91 -6.71
N GLY A 97 -2.66 16.29 -6.37
CA GLY A 97 -3.32 17.47 -6.97
C GLY A 97 -3.47 17.33 -8.48
N GLU A 98 -3.37 18.45 -9.20
CA GLU A 98 -3.57 18.50 -10.66
C GLU A 98 -2.50 17.76 -11.46
N HIS A 99 -1.30 17.58 -10.90
CA HIS A 99 -0.16 17.02 -11.63
C HIS A 99 -0.22 15.50 -11.82
N GLY A 100 -0.97 14.77 -10.97
CA GLY A 100 -1.06 13.31 -11.03
C GLY A 100 -2.43 12.72 -10.69
N GLY A 101 -3.39 13.55 -10.26
CA GLY A 101 -4.65 13.06 -9.73
C GLY A 101 -4.48 12.20 -8.46
N PRO A 102 -5.56 11.57 -7.98
CA PRO A 102 -5.48 10.63 -6.89
C PRO A 102 -5.17 9.22 -7.37
N VAL A 103 -4.61 8.43 -6.45
CA VAL A 103 -4.85 6.99 -6.38
C VAL A 103 -5.86 6.76 -5.26
N VAL A 104 -7.12 6.50 -5.61
CA VAL A 104 -8.18 6.16 -4.65
C VAL A 104 -8.34 4.66 -4.62
N THR A 105 -8.22 4.05 -3.44
CA THR A 105 -8.19 2.59 -3.32
C THR A 105 -9.45 1.88 -3.79
N TYR A 106 -10.61 2.55 -3.75
CA TYR A 106 -11.89 1.98 -4.22
C TYR A 106 -11.94 1.75 -5.73
N TYR A 107 -11.16 2.50 -6.50
CA TYR A 107 -11.06 2.39 -7.95
C TYR A 107 -9.83 1.60 -8.40
N ALA A 108 -9.33 0.71 -7.53
CA ALA A 108 -8.13 -0.11 -7.81
C ALA A 108 -8.26 -0.94 -9.09
N ASP A 109 -9.47 -1.39 -9.45
CA ASP A 109 -9.74 -2.14 -10.67
C ASP A 109 -9.65 -1.29 -11.95
N GLN A 110 -9.93 0.01 -11.84
CA GLN A 110 -9.84 0.98 -12.94
C GLN A 110 -8.42 1.54 -13.10
N ASP A 111 -7.62 1.51 -12.03
CA ASP A 111 -6.29 2.10 -11.97
C ASP A 111 -5.28 1.16 -11.28
N ALA A 112 -5.32 -0.12 -11.68
CA ALA A 112 -4.55 -1.17 -11.04
C ALA A 112 -3.04 -0.91 -11.07
N ARG A 113 -2.54 -0.28 -12.14
CA ARG A 113 -1.11 0.01 -12.32
C ARG A 113 -0.58 0.94 -11.24
N ARG A 114 -1.17 2.14 -11.08
CA ARG A 114 -0.75 3.10 -10.06
C ARG A 114 -1.09 2.62 -8.65
N TYR A 115 -2.22 1.92 -8.48
CA TYR A 115 -2.57 1.28 -7.21
C TYR A 115 -1.50 0.30 -6.75
N LEU A 116 -1.05 -0.60 -7.64
CA LEU A 116 -0.02 -1.59 -7.32
C LEU A 116 1.38 -0.97 -7.20
N ALA A 117 1.65 0.16 -7.85
CA ALA A 117 2.87 0.93 -7.61
C ALA A 117 2.93 1.46 -6.17
N VAL A 118 1.83 2.05 -5.68
CA VAL A 118 1.70 2.48 -4.28
C VAL A 118 1.84 1.29 -3.33
N GLU A 119 1.18 0.17 -3.62
CA GLU A 119 1.30 -1.06 -2.81
C GLU A 119 2.73 -1.60 -2.77
N ALA A 120 3.45 -1.55 -3.89
CA ALA A 120 4.83 -1.99 -3.96
C ALA A 120 5.73 -1.16 -3.03
N THR A 121 5.55 0.15 -2.98
CA THR A 121 6.25 1.02 -2.01
C THR A 121 5.84 0.67 -0.57
N LEU A 122 4.54 0.50 -0.29
CA LEU A 122 4.06 0.12 1.06
C LEU A 122 4.72 -1.18 1.56
N ARG A 123 4.83 -2.20 0.70
CA ARG A 123 5.42 -3.51 1.04
C ARG A 123 6.93 -3.46 1.34
N ARG A 124 7.62 -2.35 1.07
CA ARG A 124 9.00 -2.13 1.55
C ARG A 124 9.07 -1.81 3.03
N HIS A 125 8.01 -1.27 3.62
CA HIS A 125 8.02 -0.73 4.99
C HIS A 125 7.10 -1.46 5.96
N PHE A 126 6.06 -2.11 5.44
CA PHE A 126 5.03 -2.83 6.21
C PHE A 126 5.03 -4.32 5.85
N GLY A 127 5.11 -5.19 6.87
CA GLY A 127 5.09 -6.64 6.67
C GLY A 127 3.69 -7.19 6.35
N VAL A 128 2.64 -6.45 6.71
CA VAL A 128 1.26 -6.73 6.31
C VAL A 128 0.76 -5.58 5.46
N VAL A 129 0.31 -5.91 4.26
CA VAL A 129 -0.48 -5.02 3.40
C VAL A 129 -1.66 -5.83 2.86
N LEU A 130 -2.87 -5.44 3.24
CA LEU A 130 -4.13 -5.97 2.72
C LEU A 130 -4.70 -4.94 1.75
N ASN A 131 -5.13 -5.41 0.58
CA ASN A 131 -5.49 -4.57 -0.56
C ASN A 131 -6.90 -4.88 -1.07
N TRP A 132 -7.32 -4.23 -2.15
CA TRP A 132 -8.67 -4.32 -2.73
C TRP A 132 -9.11 -5.77 -3.04
N TRP A 133 -8.16 -6.61 -3.48
CA TRP A 133 -8.40 -8.01 -3.81
C TRP A 133 -8.21 -8.96 -2.62
N THR A 134 -8.03 -8.45 -1.41
CA THR A 134 -7.88 -9.27 -0.21
C THR A 134 -9.26 -9.60 0.37
N PRO A 135 -9.73 -10.87 0.27
CA PRO A 135 -10.95 -11.27 0.91
C PRO A 135 -10.73 -11.39 2.42
N ASN A 136 -11.81 -11.17 3.15
CA ASN A 136 -11.96 -11.53 4.55
C ASN A 136 -12.10 -13.05 4.70
N LEU A 137 -12.05 -13.51 5.94
CA LEU A 137 -12.21 -14.94 6.26
C LEU A 137 -13.58 -15.49 5.83
N ASP A 138 -14.61 -14.65 5.81
CA ASP A 138 -15.96 -14.97 5.37
C ASP A 138 -16.17 -14.80 3.85
N GLY A 139 -15.12 -14.45 3.10
CA GLY A 139 -15.19 -14.21 1.66
C GLY A 139 -15.68 -12.81 1.25
N SER A 140 -16.08 -11.95 2.20
CA SER A 140 -16.37 -10.54 1.93
C SER A 140 -15.09 -9.74 1.63
N PHE A 141 -15.18 -8.49 1.17
CA PHE A 141 -14.01 -7.66 0.84
C PHE A 141 -14.06 -6.30 1.53
N SER A 142 -13.68 -6.23 2.81
CA SER A 142 -13.65 -4.96 3.56
C SER A 142 -12.53 -4.01 3.12
N HIS A 143 -11.49 -4.53 2.46
CA HIS A 143 -10.31 -3.77 2.02
C HIS A 143 -10.48 -3.14 0.63
N LYS A 144 -11.66 -3.22 0.02
CA LYS A 144 -11.92 -2.50 -1.25
C LYS A 144 -11.76 -0.99 -1.10
N CYS A 145 -11.95 -0.44 0.08
CA CYS A 145 -11.89 1.01 0.33
C CYS A 145 -10.65 1.46 1.11
N HIS A 146 -9.60 0.63 1.22
CA HIS A 146 -8.32 1.05 1.80
C HIS A 146 -7.24 -0.01 1.61
N PHE A 147 -5.98 0.42 1.67
CA PHE A 147 -4.91 -0.46 2.13
C PHE A 147 -4.94 -0.53 3.64
N HIS A 148 -5.04 -1.73 4.21
CA HIS A 148 -4.64 -1.93 5.59
C HIS A 148 -3.14 -2.19 5.63
N CYS A 149 -2.38 -1.43 6.40
CA CYS A 149 -0.96 -1.72 6.59
C CYS A 149 -0.62 -1.80 8.08
N ASP A 150 0.11 -2.84 8.45
CA ASP A 150 0.59 -3.03 9.81
C ASP A 150 2.03 -3.52 9.87
N SER A 151 2.60 -3.42 11.07
CA SER A 151 3.99 -3.80 11.38
C SER A 151 4.11 -5.07 12.22
N LYS A 152 3.07 -5.92 12.27
CA LYS A 152 3.05 -7.14 13.09
C LYS A 152 4.17 -8.10 12.69
N TYR A 153 4.40 -8.23 11.39
CA TYR A 153 5.41 -9.10 10.79
C TYR A 153 6.55 -8.30 10.15
N PRO A 154 7.75 -8.89 10.00
CA PRO A 154 8.84 -8.27 9.25
C PRO A 154 8.47 -8.07 7.77
N THR A 155 9.11 -7.08 7.15
CA THR A 155 9.05 -6.86 5.71
C THR A 155 9.86 -7.94 4.97
N GLY A 156 9.37 -8.40 3.83
CA GLY A 156 10.04 -9.41 3.02
C GLY A 156 9.07 -10.24 2.21
N PHE A 157 9.61 -11.10 1.36
CA PHE A 157 8.80 -12.09 0.66
C PHE A 157 8.63 -13.34 1.52
N TYR A 158 7.37 -13.71 1.74
CA TYR A 158 6.96 -15.00 2.31
C TYR A 158 5.79 -15.51 1.49
N LYS A 159 5.60 -16.82 1.40
CA LYS A 159 4.46 -17.43 0.69
C LYS A 159 3.16 -17.34 1.49
N SER A 160 2.83 -16.14 1.99
CA SER A 160 1.55 -15.84 2.60
C SER A 160 0.54 -15.47 1.52
N ARG A 161 -0.75 -15.76 1.76
CA ARG A 161 -1.81 -15.52 0.77
C ARG A 161 -1.86 -14.08 0.26
N THR A 162 -1.56 -13.10 1.12
CA THR A 162 -1.59 -11.67 0.76
C THR A 162 -0.39 -11.26 -0.10
N ILE A 163 0.81 -11.73 0.24
CA ILE A 163 2.02 -11.47 -0.55
C ILE A 163 1.94 -12.17 -1.91
N VAL A 164 1.53 -13.44 -1.93
CA VAL A 164 1.36 -14.20 -3.18
C VAL A 164 0.34 -13.51 -4.09
N ARG A 165 -0.78 -13.05 -3.53
CA ARG A 165 -1.78 -12.31 -4.31
C ARG A 165 -1.22 -11.03 -4.90
N PHE A 166 -0.45 -10.26 -4.14
CA PHE A 166 0.24 -9.08 -4.69
C PHE A 166 1.16 -9.44 -5.85
N VAL A 167 1.95 -10.51 -5.73
CA VAL A 167 2.82 -10.96 -6.84
C VAL A 167 1.99 -11.30 -8.08
N GLN A 168 0.89 -12.04 -7.92
CA GLN A 168 0.00 -12.39 -9.04
C GLN A 168 -0.65 -11.14 -9.67
N LEU A 169 -1.07 -10.18 -8.86
CA LEU A 169 -1.62 -8.90 -9.32
C LEU A 169 -0.58 -8.09 -10.08
N ALA A 170 0.62 -7.95 -9.54
CA ALA A 170 1.73 -7.25 -10.18
C ALA A 170 2.11 -7.89 -11.51
N LEU A 171 2.24 -9.23 -11.55
CA LEU A 171 2.49 -9.98 -12.77
C LEU A 171 1.41 -9.70 -13.83
N THR A 172 0.13 -9.74 -13.43
CA THR A 172 -1.01 -9.64 -14.34
C THR A 172 -1.29 -8.23 -14.83
N TYR A 173 -1.33 -7.25 -13.93
CA TYR A 173 -1.78 -5.88 -14.24
C TYR A 173 -0.63 -4.91 -14.55
N VAL A 174 0.59 -5.19 -14.07
CA VAL A 174 1.73 -4.29 -14.21
C VAL A 174 2.76 -4.82 -15.20
N LEU A 175 3.16 -6.08 -15.03
CA LEU A 175 4.31 -6.67 -15.71
C LEU A 175 3.95 -7.48 -16.98
N GLY A 176 2.67 -7.55 -17.35
CA GLY A 176 2.21 -8.18 -18.60
C GLY A 176 2.39 -9.70 -18.67
N ARG A 177 2.39 -10.38 -17.51
CA ARG A 177 2.53 -11.84 -17.36
C ARG A 177 1.32 -12.40 -16.62
N PRO A 178 0.15 -12.48 -17.28
CA PRO A 178 -1.09 -12.86 -16.60
C PRO A 178 -0.99 -14.25 -15.98
N VAL A 179 -1.41 -14.34 -14.72
CA VAL A 179 -1.57 -15.57 -13.94
C VAL A 179 -2.90 -15.53 -13.21
N ALA A 180 -3.40 -16.67 -12.74
CA ALA A 180 -4.54 -16.68 -11.85
C ALA A 180 -4.23 -15.90 -10.55
N VAL A 181 -5.20 -15.11 -10.06
CA VAL A 181 -5.08 -14.30 -8.84
C VAL A 181 -5.89 -14.94 -7.72
N ASP A 182 -5.38 -16.02 -7.14
CA ASP A 182 -6.04 -16.81 -6.09
C ASP A 182 -5.35 -16.66 -4.71
N GLY A 183 -4.12 -16.16 -4.68
CA GLY A 183 -3.26 -16.08 -3.50
C GLY A 183 -2.53 -17.38 -3.18
N GLU A 184 -2.51 -18.35 -4.09
CA GLU A 184 -1.81 -19.62 -3.95
C GLU A 184 -0.51 -19.66 -4.76
N TRP A 185 0.57 -20.15 -4.16
CA TRP A 185 1.86 -20.25 -4.84
C TRP A 185 1.93 -21.54 -5.66
N GLY A 186 1.23 -21.56 -6.79
CA GLY A 186 1.22 -22.68 -7.72
C GLY A 186 2.27 -22.60 -8.84
N PRO A 187 2.33 -23.60 -9.73
CA PRO A 187 3.27 -23.65 -10.85
C PRO A 187 3.17 -22.46 -11.81
N GLN A 188 1.97 -21.92 -12.05
CA GLN A 188 1.79 -20.73 -12.89
C GLN A 188 2.46 -19.49 -12.28
N THR A 189 2.20 -19.21 -11.00
CA THR A 189 2.84 -18.11 -10.26
C THR A 189 4.35 -18.31 -10.22
N ALA A 190 4.81 -19.53 -9.92
CA ALA A 190 6.22 -19.87 -9.84
C ALA A 190 6.94 -19.73 -11.19
N GLY A 191 6.30 -20.15 -12.29
CA GLY A 191 6.82 -19.98 -13.65
C GLY A 191 6.89 -18.52 -14.03
N ALA A 192 5.80 -17.76 -13.92
CA ALA A 192 5.79 -16.34 -14.28
C ALA A 192 6.78 -15.49 -13.44
N ALA A 193 6.91 -15.78 -12.15
CA ALA A 193 7.85 -15.12 -11.23
C ALA A 193 9.29 -15.67 -11.32
N GLY A 194 9.48 -16.92 -11.71
CA GLY A 194 10.79 -17.60 -11.81
C GLY A 194 11.45 -17.44 -13.18
N ASP A 195 10.66 -17.45 -14.25
CA ASP A 195 11.05 -17.05 -15.62
C ASP A 195 11.25 -15.54 -15.73
N TRP A 196 11.15 -14.83 -14.61
CA TRP A 196 11.68 -13.49 -14.47
C TRP A 196 13.22 -13.55 -14.41
N LYS A 197 13.83 -14.17 -15.43
CA LYS A 197 15.18 -13.85 -15.90
C LYS A 197 15.06 -12.50 -16.60
N TRP A 198 15.25 -11.44 -15.81
CA TRP A 198 15.31 -10.00 -16.07
C TRP A 198 15.92 -9.57 -17.42
N THR A 199 15.25 -9.83 -18.53
CA THR A 199 15.70 -9.39 -19.87
C THR A 199 15.11 -8.06 -20.30
N HIS A 200 14.19 -7.47 -19.52
CA HIS A 200 13.42 -6.29 -19.91
C HIS A 200 13.61 -5.06 -19.01
N ILE A 201 14.50 -5.12 -18.01
CA ILE A 201 15.00 -3.92 -17.31
C ILE A 201 16.46 -3.72 -17.76
N PRO A 202 16.73 -2.75 -18.67
CA PRO A 202 18.08 -2.48 -19.12
C PRO A 202 19.03 -2.26 -17.92
N GLY A 203 20.10 -3.05 -17.84
CA GLY A 203 21.16 -2.89 -16.83
C GLY A 203 20.97 -3.66 -15.52
N VAL A 204 19.85 -4.36 -15.30
CA VAL A 204 19.59 -5.08 -14.04
C VAL A 204 19.68 -6.59 -14.26
N ARG A 205 20.86 -7.17 -14.00
CA ARG A 205 21.01 -8.64 -13.88
C ARG A 205 20.73 -9.04 -12.45
N ILE A 206 19.71 -9.88 -12.26
CA ILE A 206 19.42 -10.43 -10.94
C ILE A 206 19.48 -11.95 -11.00
N THR A 207 20.26 -12.50 -10.09
CA THR A 207 20.40 -13.93 -9.83
C THR A 207 19.70 -14.30 -8.52
N GLY A 208 19.20 -15.52 -8.38
CA GLY A 208 18.58 -16.00 -7.13
C GLY A 208 17.05 -16.07 -7.20
N THR A 209 16.43 -16.31 -6.05
CA THR A 209 14.98 -16.50 -5.92
C THR A 209 14.24 -15.16 -5.84
N LEU A 210 12.90 -15.17 -5.93
CA LEU A 210 12.10 -13.97 -5.64
C LEU A 210 12.31 -13.48 -4.21
N ALA A 211 12.60 -14.39 -3.27
CA ALA A 211 12.86 -14.02 -1.88
C ALA A 211 14.13 -13.17 -1.74
N ASP A 212 15.21 -13.60 -2.41
CA ASP A 212 16.50 -12.90 -2.41
C ASP A 212 16.38 -11.51 -3.08
N ASN A 213 15.41 -11.36 -3.98
CA ASN A 213 15.27 -10.22 -4.86
C ASN A 213 13.99 -9.43 -4.64
N TRP A 214 13.39 -9.57 -3.45
CA TRP A 214 12.10 -8.99 -3.14
C TRP A 214 12.06 -7.47 -3.34
N ILE A 215 13.08 -6.76 -2.84
CA ILE A 215 13.16 -5.30 -2.99
C ILE A 215 13.25 -4.88 -4.46
N THR A 216 14.02 -5.62 -5.27
CA THR A 216 14.13 -5.31 -6.69
C THR A 216 12.85 -5.64 -7.45
N PHE A 217 12.14 -6.71 -7.08
CA PHE A 217 10.80 -6.98 -7.61
C PHE A 217 9.84 -5.82 -7.29
N LEU A 218 9.81 -5.34 -6.04
CA LEU A 218 9.00 -4.18 -5.67
C LEU A 218 9.40 -2.93 -6.46
N GLY A 219 10.69 -2.70 -6.71
CA GLY A 219 11.19 -1.63 -7.58
C GLY A 219 10.67 -1.71 -9.01
N ALA A 220 10.70 -2.91 -9.61
CA ALA A 220 10.19 -3.11 -10.96
C ALA A 220 8.67 -2.87 -11.06
N VAL A 221 7.90 -3.32 -10.08
CA VAL A 221 6.45 -3.09 -10.02
C VAL A 221 6.14 -1.60 -9.85
N GLU A 222 6.87 -0.91 -8.97
CA GLU A 222 6.73 0.51 -8.73
C GLU A 222 7.04 1.31 -10.02
N GLU A 223 8.21 1.11 -10.63
CA GLU A 223 8.63 1.81 -11.84
C GLU A 223 7.65 1.57 -13.01
N ALA A 224 7.25 0.32 -13.23
CA ALA A 224 6.35 -0.02 -14.32
C ALA A 224 4.91 0.47 -14.07
N GLY A 225 4.45 0.50 -12.81
CA GLY A 225 3.10 0.93 -12.47
C GLY A 225 2.87 2.43 -12.59
N TRP A 226 3.94 3.24 -12.56
CA TRP A 226 3.88 4.69 -12.82
C TRP A 226 3.95 5.07 -14.31
N ARG A 227 4.22 4.11 -15.20
CA ARG A 227 4.23 4.28 -16.67
C ARG A 227 2.91 3.86 -17.28
#